data_AF-A0AAP3CPW3-F1
#
_entry.id   AF-A0AAP3CPW3-F1
#
_cell.length_a   1.000
_cell.length_b   1.000
_cell.length_c   1.000
_cell.angle_alpha   90.00
_cell.angle_beta   90.00
_cell.angle_gamma   90.00
#
_symmetry.space_group_name_H-M   'P 1'
#
loop_
_entity.id
_entity.type
_entity.pdbx_description
1 polymer ?
#
loop_
_entity_poly.entity_id
_entity_poly.type
_entity_poly.pdbx_seq_one_letter_code
_entity_poly.pdbx_strand_id
1 'polypeptide(L)' 'RYGNEVLAGGSKYEQSKAFLEWASLYDNAGMEVRSKALHEHWMEDLSCPVLKIEGDHSVNERVDRVLDYLNSN' A
#
# COMPACT_ATOMS: atom_id res chain seq x y z
N ARG A 1 -16.41 8.14 -8.07
CA ARG A 1 -17.22 7.11 -7.36
C ARG A 1 -18.25 7.73 -6.41
N TYR A 2 -17.91 8.74 -5.58
CA TYR A 2 -18.86 9.32 -4.59
C TYR A 2 -19.05 10.85 -4.66
N GLY A 3 -18.28 11.57 -5.49
CA GLY A 3 -18.52 12.98 -5.82
C GLY A 3 -18.70 13.89 -4.60
N ASN A 4 -19.73 14.73 -4.61
CA ASN A 4 -20.00 15.68 -3.52
C ASN A 4 -20.45 15.01 -2.21
N GLU A 5 -20.84 13.73 -2.21
CA GLU A 5 -21.29 13.04 -1.00
C GLU A 5 -20.18 12.89 0.05
N VAL A 6 -18.91 12.96 -0.37
CA VAL A 6 -17.74 12.88 0.52
C VAL A 6 -17.26 14.23 1.02
N LEU A 7 -17.87 15.33 0.57
CA LEU A 7 -17.56 16.68 1.05
C LEU A 7 -18.34 16.99 2.33
N ALA A 8 -17.92 18.01 3.07
CA ALA A 8 -18.60 18.43 4.30
C ALA A 8 -20.10 18.69 4.05
N GLY A 9 -20.95 18.10 4.89
CA GLY A 9 -22.41 18.11 4.73
C GLY A 9 -22.97 17.00 3.82
N GLY A 10 -22.12 16.24 3.15
CA GLY A 10 -22.51 15.06 2.37
C GLY A 10 -22.73 13.83 3.25
N SER A 11 -23.58 12.91 2.78
CA SER A 11 -23.98 11.69 3.49
C SER A 11 -22.83 10.71 3.79
N LYS A 12 -21.70 10.83 3.06
CA LYS A 12 -20.53 9.96 3.18
C LYS A 12 -19.31 10.67 3.77
N TYR A 13 -19.46 11.90 4.23
CA TYR A 13 -18.36 12.71 4.73
C TYR A 13 -17.60 12.01 5.87
N GLU A 14 -18.30 11.65 6.95
CA GLU A 14 -17.67 11.05 8.14
C GLU A 14 -17.03 9.69 7.85
N GLN A 15 -17.69 8.84 7.04
CA GLN A 15 -17.11 7.56 6.64
C GLN A 15 -15.84 7.75 5.80
N SER A 16 -15.84 8.74 4.90
CA SER A 16 -14.69 9.01 4.03
C SER A 16 -13.54 9.62 4.83
N LYS A 17 -13.84 10.50 5.78
CA LYS A 17 -12.87 11.08 6.69
C LYS A 17 -12.23 10.01 7.57
N ALA A 18 -13.03 9.18 8.23
CA ALA A 18 -12.53 8.09 9.06
C ALA A 18 -11.66 7.09 8.26
N PHE A 19 -12.04 6.81 7.00
CA PHE A 19 -11.24 6.00 6.10
C PHE A 19 -9.88 6.65 5.78
N LEU A 20 -9.85 7.95 5.47
CA LEU A 20 -8.60 8.67 5.18
C LEU A 20 -7.70 8.75 6.42
N GLU A 21 -8.27 8.99 7.60
CA GLU A 21 -7.53 8.98 8.87
C GLU A 21 -6.90 7.62 9.11
N TRP A 22 -7.67 6.54 8.97
CA TRP A 22 -7.17 5.18 9.09
C TRP A 22 -6.11 4.85 8.03
N ALA A 23 -6.33 5.23 6.77
CA ALA A 23 -5.39 4.98 5.68
C ALA A 23 -4.07 5.77 5.81
N SER A 24 -4.12 6.96 6.41
CA SER A 24 -2.92 7.79 6.66
C SER A 24 -1.92 7.15 7.62
N LEU A 25 -2.39 6.18 8.43
CA LEU A 25 -1.56 5.44 9.37
C LEU A 25 -0.71 4.36 8.69
N TYR A 26 -0.93 4.07 7.40
CA TYR A 26 -0.31 2.94 6.69
C TYR A 26 1.22 2.86 6.90
N ASP A 27 1.94 3.96 6.70
CA ASP A 27 3.41 3.95 6.75
C ASP A 27 3.98 3.89 8.18
N ASN A 28 3.23 4.34 9.20
CA ASN A 28 3.78 4.62 10.53
C ASN A 28 3.20 3.78 11.67
N ALA A 29 2.05 3.15 11.47
CA ALA A 29 1.43 2.32 12.49
C ALA A 29 2.05 0.91 12.57
N GLY A 30 1.77 0.21 13.67
CA GLY A 30 2.30 -1.11 13.96
C GLY A 30 1.36 -2.23 13.51
N MET A 31 1.39 -3.35 14.22
CA MET A 31 0.66 -4.58 13.91
C MET A 31 -0.87 -4.48 14.12
N GLU A 32 -1.34 -3.39 14.74
CA GLU A 32 -2.72 -3.17 15.15
C GLU A 32 -3.66 -2.73 14.01
N VAL A 33 -3.11 -2.26 12.90
CA VAL A 33 -3.86 -1.88 11.69
C VAL A 33 -3.23 -2.52 10.46
N ARG A 34 -3.86 -2.35 9.29
CA ARG A 34 -3.26 -2.73 7.99
C ARG A 34 -2.15 -1.75 7.61
N SER A 35 -1.06 -1.78 8.34
CA SER A 35 0.14 -0.97 8.13
C SER A 35 1.14 -1.66 7.20
N LYS A 36 2.15 -0.89 6.78
CA LYS A 36 3.35 -1.41 6.13
C LYS A 36 4.06 -2.44 7.01
N ALA A 37 4.18 -2.19 8.32
CA ALA A 37 4.84 -3.11 9.25
C ALA A 37 4.12 -4.47 9.32
N LEU A 38 2.79 -4.46 9.40
CA LEU A 38 2.00 -5.70 9.38
C LEU A 38 2.19 -6.47 8.07
N HIS A 39 2.19 -5.76 6.93
CA HIS A 39 2.40 -6.39 5.63
C HIS A 39 3.81 -6.95 5.47
N GLU A 40 4.85 -6.21 5.90
CA GLU A 40 6.24 -6.67 5.85
C GLU A 40 6.43 -7.91 6.72
N HIS A 41 5.86 -7.95 7.93
CA HIS A 41 5.89 -9.15 8.77
C HIS A 41 5.18 -10.35 8.12
N TRP A 42 3.99 -10.14 7.53
CA TRP A 42 3.31 -11.21 6.81
C TRP A 42 4.11 -11.74 5.60
N MET A 43 4.86 -10.87 4.91
CA MET A 43 5.69 -11.28 3.77
C MET A 43 6.87 -12.17 4.19
N GLU A 44 7.30 -12.13 5.45
CA GLU A 44 8.36 -13.01 5.98
C GLU A 44 7.94 -14.50 5.98
N ASP A 45 6.63 -14.77 6.06
CA ASP A 45 6.07 -16.13 6.07
C ASP A 45 5.88 -16.72 4.65
N LEU A 46 6.16 -15.96 3.59
CA LEU A 46 6.03 -16.45 2.22
C LEU A 46 7.13 -17.46 1.89
N SER A 47 6.75 -18.63 1.37
CA SER A 47 7.68 -19.70 1.00
C SER A 47 8.37 -19.47 -0.35
N CYS A 48 8.23 -18.28 -0.94
CA CYS A 48 8.79 -17.94 -2.23
C CYS A 48 9.71 -16.72 -2.13
N PRO A 49 10.67 -16.56 -3.05
CA PRO A 49 11.47 -15.36 -3.14
C PRO A 49 10.59 -14.11 -3.35
N VAL A 50 10.84 -13.04 -2.57
CA VAL A 50 10.11 -11.76 -2.65
C VAL A 50 11.04 -10.67 -3.15
N LEU A 51 10.66 -10.01 -4.27
CA LEU A 51 11.36 -8.83 -4.79
C LEU A 51 10.70 -7.55 -4.26
N LYS A 52 11.45 -6.77 -3.47
CA LYS A 52 11.01 -5.46 -3.00
C LYS A 52 11.32 -4.37 -4.03
N ILE A 53 10.30 -3.64 -4.46
CA ILE A 53 10.42 -2.46 -5.32
C ILE A 53 9.75 -1.29 -4.60
N GLU A 54 10.57 -0.40 -4.05
CA GLU A 54 10.12 0.76 -3.27
C GLU A 54 10.84 2.03 -3.77
N GLY A 55 10.14 3.16 -3.78
CA GLY A 55 10.64 4.45 -4.25
C GLY A 55 9.97 4.93 -5.54
N ASP A 56 10.34 6.13 -5.98
CA ASP A 56 9.84 6.74 -7.20
C ASP A 56 10.64 6.23 -8.41
N HIS A 57 10.11 5.18 -9.05
CA HIS A 57 10.68 4.58 -10.24
C HIS A 57 9.71 4.72 -11.41
N SER A 58 10.27 4.98 -12.59
CA SER A 58 9.54 4.89 -13.84
C SER A 58 8.97 3.48 -14.03
N VAL A 59 7.98 3.35 -14.91
CA VAL A 59 7.43 2.03 -15.24
C VAL A 59 8.51 1.13 -15.83
N ASN A 60 9.37 1.67 -16.70
CA ASN A 60 10.44 0.90 -17.34
C ASN A 60 11.43 0.36 -16.32
N GLU A 61 11.92 1.19 -15.40
CA GLU A 61 12.85 0.73 -14.34
C GLU A 61 12.25 -0.36 -13.47
N ARG A 62 10.94 -0.29 -13.19
CA ARG A 62 10.25 -1.34 -12.42
C ARG A 62 10.15 -2.64 -13.19
N VAL A 63 9.85 -2.57 -14.48
CA VAL A 63 9.79 -3.75 -15.36
C VAL A 63 11.16 -4.39 -15.48
N ASP A 64 12.20 -3.60 -15.72
CA ASP A 64 13.57 -4.09 -15.85
C ASP A 64 14.01 -4.84 -14.58
N ARG A 65 13.74 -4.28 -13.40
CA ARG A 65 14.01 -4.96 -12.12
C ARG A 65 13.31 -6.31 -11.98
N VAL A 66 12.06 -6.42 -12.43
CA VAL A 66 11.33 -7.70 -12.39
C VAL A 66 11.96 -8.69 -13.36
N LEU A 67 12.30 -8.27 -14.58
CA LEU A 67 12.92 -9.13 -15.58
C LEU A 67 14.31 -9.62 -15.11
N ASP A 68 15.14 -8.73 -14.57
CA ASP A 68 16.46 -9.05 -14.03
C ASP A 68 16.36 -10.07 -12.90
N TYR A 69 15.39 -9.89 -12.00
CA TYR A 69 15.13 -10.82 -10.91
C TYR A 69 14.71 -12.20 -11.38
N LEU A 70 13.84 -12.28 -12.40
CA LEU A 70 13.38 -13.54 -12.97
C LEU A 70 14.47 -14.27 -13.76
N ASN A 71 15.39 -13.54 -14.39
CA ASN A 71 16.51 -14.13 -15.12
C ASN A 71 17.66 -14.59 -14.22
N SER A 72 17.72 -14.09 -12.98
CA SER A 72 18.79 -14.39 -12.01
C SER A 72 18.41 -15.47 -10.98
N ASN A 73 17.15 -15.91 -10.95
CA ASN A 73 16.62 -17.00 -10.12
C ASN A 73 16.31 -18.24 -10.96
#